data_AF-A0A507EN02-F1
#
_entry.id   AF-A0A507EN02-F1
#
_cell.length_a   1.000
_cell.length_b   1.000
_cell.length_c   1.000
_cell.angle_alpha   90.00
_cell.angle_beta   90.00
_cell.angle_gamma   90.00
#
_symmetry.space_group_name_H-M   'P 1'
#
loop_
_entity.id
_entity.type
_entity.pdbx_description
1 polymer ?
#
loop_
_entity_poly.entity_id
_entity_poly.type
_entity_poly.pdbx_seq_one_letter_code
_entity_poly.pdbx_strand_id
1 'polypeptide(L)'
;MDQPIEEEEVVFPCDNFTMVCKGVYRSSFPKRKNFSFLKKLKLKSILTLILEEYPEQNQKFLNENNIKLFQFGVAGNKDLMDIPEQAMYEALSVILDKRNLPLLIHCNKGKHRTGCLVGCIRKIQHWSYTSIFEEYRRFSHPKSRTMDQQFIELFELRNVVADPRYLPDWPEIQWKEGMIATMLFDGGLKGLQELMPADSRKDNDVSNSREQQFTDVHDFVKHVQIVYLQMNQNMHLGMKTGSIVNATCKSDVQSKQVSIQRNYCSTG
;
A
#
# COMPACT_ATOMS: atom_id res chain seq x y z
N MET A 1 45.18 31.54 -1.51
CA MET A 1 43.75 31.18 -1.55
C MET A 1 43.63 29.93 -0.71
N ASP A 2 43.40 30.10 0.59
CA ASP A 2 43.10 28.97 1.46
C ASP A 2 41.62 28.64 1.27
N GLN A 3 41.33 27.56 0.55
CA GLN A 3 40.00 26.97 0.61
C GLN A 3 39.88 26.29 1.98
N PRO A 4 38.81 26.56 2.75
CA PRO A 4 38.61 25.86 4.01
C PRO A 4 38.46 24.37 3.70
N ILE A 5 39.26 23.55 4.36
CA ILE A 5 39.09 22.10 4.37
C ILE A 5 37.75 21.87 5.08
N GLU A 6 36.70 21.54 4.33
CA GLU A 6 35.44 21.09 4.92
C GLU A 6 35.76 19.84 5.74
N GLU A 7 35.73 19.94 7.06
CA GLU A 7 35.84 18.79 7.95
C GLU A 7 34.73 17.82 7.56
N GLU A 8 35.09 16.68 6.93
CA GLU A 8 34.12 15.67 6.54
C GLU A 8 33.43 15.14 7.81
N GLU A 9 32.22 15.62 8.07
CA GLU A 9 31.42 15.18 9.21
C GLU A 9 31.25 13.65 9.13
N VAL A 10 31.82 12.94 10.10
CA VAL A 10 31.73 11.47 10.20
C VAL A 10 30.27 11.08 10.36
N VAL A 11 29.73 10.44 9.33
CA VAL A 11 28.34 9.99 9.30
C VAL A 11 28.23 8.49 9.53
N PHE A 12 27.29 8.08 10.37
CA PHE A 12 27.07 6.67 10.68
C PHE A 12 25.78 6.17 10.02
N PRO A 13 25.84 5.21 9.08
CA PRO A 13 24.64 4.62 8.53
C PRO A 13 23.86 3.83 9.60
N CYS A 14 22.56 3.67 9.39
CA CYS A 14 21.75 2.77 10.21
C CYS A 14 22.30 1.33 10.10
N ASP A 15 22.15 0.52 11.16
CA ASP A 15 22.51 -0.90 11.04
C ASP A 15 21.64 -1.54 9.94
N ASN A 16 22.19 -2.51 9.20
CA ASN A 16 21.48 -3.17 8.08
C ASN A 16 21.04 -2.22 6.94
N PHE A 17 21.67 -1.04 6.82
CA PHE A 17 21.39 -0.10 5.75
C PHE A 17 21.93 -0.59 4.40
N THR A 18 21.09 -0.54 3.36
CA THR A 18 21.52 -0.71 1.95
C THR A 18 20.51 -0.05 1.02
N MET A 19 20.94 0.24 -0.21
CA MET A 19 20.02 0.51 -1.31
C MET A 19 19.37 -0.82 -1.74
N VAL A 20 18.06 -0.79 -1.99
CA VAL A 20 17.29 -1.92 -2.54
C VAL A 20 17.25 -1.78 -4.06
N CYS A 21 16.77 -0.64 -4.53
CA CYS A 21 16.74 -0.23 -5.93
C CYS A 21 16.78 1.30 -5.99
N LYS A 22 16.81 1.87 -7.21
CA LYS A 22 16.94 3.32 -7.41
C LYS A 22 15.84 4.07 -6.63
N GLY A 23 16.27 4.86 -5.64
CA GLY A 23 15.39 5.67 -4.80
C GLY A 23 14.77 4.96 -3.61
N VAL A 24 14.99 3.65 -3.43
CA VAL A 24 14.48 2.89 -2.28
C VAL A 24 15.63 2.32 -1.47
N TYR A 25 15.63 2.64 -0.18
CA TYR A 25 16.60 2.16 0.79
C TYR A 25 15.92 1.28 1.82
N ARG A 26 16.69 0.40 2.46
CA ARG A 26 16.25 -0.37 3.64
C ARG A 26 17.20 -0.13 4.80
N SER A 27 16.71 -0.27 6.03
CA SER A 27 17.57 -0.31 7.23
C SER A 27 16.89 -0.92 8.45
N SER A 28 17.65 -1.05 9.55
CA SER A 28 17.09 -1.16 10.90
C SER A 28 16.56 0.19 11.41
N PHE A 29 15.97 0.20 12.60
CA PHE A 29 15.36 1.40 13.16
C PHE A 29 16.38 2.55 13.30
N PRO A 30 16.14 3.72 12.68
CA PRO A 30 17.06 4.86 12.77
C PRO A 30 17.20 5.40 14.19
N LYS A 31 18.44 5.61 14.64
CA LYS A 31 18.75 6.25 15.92
C LYS A 31 19.32 7.65 15.71
N ARG A 32 19.37 8.47 16.75
CA ARG A 32 19.93 9.84 16.71
C ARG A 32 21.30 9.93 16.01
N LYS A 33 22.20 8.97 16.29
CA LYS A 33 23.54 8.91 15.66
C LYS A 33 23.52 8.76 14.14
N ASN A 34 22.39 8.35 13.57
CA ASN A 34 22.21 8.12 12.14
C ASN A 34 21.60 9.33 11.42
N PHE A 35 21.13 10.34 12.13
CA PHE A 35 20.38 11.44 11.54
C PHE A 35 21.22 12.29 10.59
N SER A 36 22.50 12.52 10.88
CA SER A 36 23.44 13.20 9.97
C SER A 36 23.61 12.43 8.65
N PHE A 37 23.69 11.10 8.72
CA PHE A 37 23.69 10.25 7.53
C PHE A 37 22.38 10.34 6.74
N LEU A 38 21.22 10.25 7.41
CA LEU A 38 19.91 10.31 6.76
C LEU A 38 19.65 11.66 6.07
N LYS A 39 20.17 12.78 6.62
CA LYS A 39 20.11 14.09 5.96
C LYS A 39 20.80 14.09 4.59
N LYS A 40 21.96 13.42 4.49
CA LYS A 40 22.71 13.31 3.22
C LYS A 40 21.94 12.54 2.15
N LEU A 41 21.06 11.61 2.52
CA LEU A 41 20.21 10.86 1.59
C LEU A 41 19.09 11.69 0.96
N LYS A 42 18.76 12.86 1.54
CA LYS A 42 17.67 13.75 1.07
C LYS A 42 16.35 12.98 0.87
N LEU A 43 16.00 12.15 1.86
CA LEU A 43 14.79 11.35 1.84
C LEU A 43 13.56 12.27 1.76
N LYS A 44 12.57 11.90 0.95
CA LYS A 44 11.24 12.53 0.96
C LYS A 44 10.30 11.83 1.93
N SER A 45 10.52 10.53 2.15
CA SER A 45 9.66 9.74 3.02
C SER A 45 10.38 8.60 3.73
N ILE A 46 9.78 8.15 4.83
CA ILE A 46 10.15 6.94 5.55
C ILE A 46 8.91 6.07 5.68
N LEU A 47 9.07 4.77 5.42
CA LEU A 47 8.07 3.74 5.62
C LEU A 47 8.50 2.83 6.76
N THR A 48 7.71 2.81 7.84
CA THR A 48 7.95 1.94 9.00
C THR A 48 6.89 0.85 9.11
N LEU A 49 7.34 -0.36 9.43
CA LEU A 49 6.49 -1.54 9.62
C LEU A 49 6.27 -1.89 11.10
N ILE A 50 6.58 -0.95 12.00
CA ILE A 50 6.42 -1.14 13.45
C ILE A 50 5.02 -0.71 13.87
N LEU A 51 4.46 -1.42 14.85
CA LEU A 51 3.12 -1.10 15.38
C LEU A 51 3.20 -0.01 16.44
N GLU A 52 4.32 0.05 17.14
CA GLU A 52 4.60 0.98 18.22
C GLU A 52 4.63 2.44 17.72
N GLU A 53 4.27 3.38 18.60
CA GLU A 53 4.34 4.80 18.29
C GLU A 53 5.77 5.22 17.93
N TYR A 54 5.89 6.06 16.91
CA TYR A 54 7.19 6.55 16.48
C TYR A 54 7.79 7.50 17.55
N PRO A 55 9.04 7.31 18.00
CA PRO A 55 9.63 8.11 19.07
C PRO A 55 9.63 9.61 18.75
N GLU A 56 9.33 10.45 19.74
CA GLU A 56 9.24 11.92 19.59
C GLU A 56 10.50 12.53 18.97
N GLN A 57 11.69 12.06 19.38
CA GLN A 57 12.96 12.50 18.80
C GLN A 57 13.04 12.22 17.30
N ASN A 58 12.56 11.06 16.86
CA ASN A 58 12.53 10.72 15.45
C ASN A 58 11.48 11.56 14.73
N GLN A 59 10.28 11.75 15.31
CA GLN A 59 9.25 12.62 14.74
C GLN A 59 9.76 14.06 14.52
N LYS A 60 10.46 14.64 15.51
CA LYS A 60 11.10 15.96 15.38
C LYS A 60 12.07 16.01 14.20
N PHE A 61 12.93 15.01 14.08
CA PHE A 61 13.84 14.90 12.93
C PHE A 61 13.09 14.82 11.60
N LEU A 62 11.99 14.07 11.50
CA LEU A 62 11.19 14.00 10.28
C LEU A 62 10.60 15.36 9.92
N ASN A 63 10.03 16.07 10.90
CA ASN A 63 9.42 17.38 10.71
C ASN A 63 10.45 18.43 10.28
N GLU A 64 11.61 18.49 10.92
CA GLU A 64 12.71 19.41 10.58
C GLU A 64 13.25 19.22 9.16
N ASN A 65 13.15 18.00 8.62
CA ASN A 65 13.69 17.66 7.31
C ASN A 65 12.59 17.45 6.24
N ASN A 66 11.34 17.79 6.56
CA ASN A 66 10.18 17.62 5.67
C ASN A 66 10.01 16.19 5.14
N ILE A 67 10.26 15.20 5.99
CA ILE A 67 10.17 13.78 5.64
C ILE A 67 8.80 13.25 6.05
N LYS A 68 8.03 12.74 5.08
CA LYS A 68 6.73 12.13 5.33
C LYS A 68 6.88 10.73 5.95
N LEU A 69 6.20 10.46 7.05
CA LEU A 69 6.13 9.12 7.66
C LEU A 69 4.92 8.34 7.11
N PHE A 70 5.15 7.12 6.66
CA PHE A 70 4.12 6.12 6.39
C PHE A 70 4.30 4.97 7.39
N GLN A 71 3.27 4.68 8.18
CA GLN A 71 3.34 3.65 9.21
C GLN A 71 2.28 2.57 8.96
N PHE A 72 2.74 1.36 8.67
CA PHE A 72 1.91 0.18 8.47
C PHE A 72 2.25 -0.83 9.56
N GLY A 73 1.59 -0.70 10.71
CA GLY A 73 1.92 -1.45 11.91
C GLY A 73 1.68 -2.94 11.74
N VAL A 74 2.75 -3.73 11.84
CA VAL A 74 2.68 -5.20 11.85
C VAL A 74 3.12 -5.71 13.21
N ALA A 75 2.25 -6.50 13.88
CA ALA A 75 2.52 -7.04 15.20
C ALA A 75 3.82 -7.87 15.23
N GLY A 76 4.64 -7.67 16.26
CA GLY A 76 5.96 -8.27 16.39
C GLY A 76 6.01 -9.58 17.19
N ASN A 77 4.88 -10.27 17.40
CA ASN A 77 4.82 -11.42 18.31
C ASN A 77 5.55 -12.65 17.77
N LYS A 78 6.40 -13.26 18.62
CA LYS A 78 7.31 -14.35 18.23
C LYS A 78 6.62 -15.65 17.80
N ASP A 79 5.37 -15.85 18.22
CA ASP A 79 4.75 -17.19 18.21
C ASP A 79 3.64 -17.36 17.17
N LEU A 80 3.07 -16.27 16.62
CA LEU A 80 2.02 -16.27 15.59
C LEU A 80 2.16 -15.03 14.70
N MET A 81 3.33 -14.89 14.06
CA MET A 81 3.72 -13.68 13.33
C MET A 81 3.17 -13.68 11.89
N ASP A 82 1.87 -13.56 11.74
CA ASP A 82 1.26 -13.30 10.44
C ASP A 82 1.50 -11.83 10.08
N ILE A 83 2.34 -11.60 9.08
CA ILE A 83 2.43 -10.30 8.44
C ILE A 83 1.11 -10.10 7.70
N PRO A 84 0.26 -9.13 8.09
CA PRO A 84 -1.00 -8.92 7.40
C PRO A 84 -0.72 -8.50 5.97
N GLU A 85 -1.27 -9.25 5.01
CA GLU A 85 -1.10 -8.99 3.57
C GLU A 85 -1.55 -7.58 3.19
N GLN A 86 -2.64 -7.11 3.82
CA GLN A 86 -3.18 -5.76 3.61
C GLN A 86 -2.14 -4.67 3.88
N ALA A 87 -1.38 -4.76 4.97
CA ALA A 87 -0.33 -3.80 5.28
C ALA A 87 0.80 -3.83 4.23
N MET A 88 1.07 -5.01 3.66
CA MET A 88 2.07 -5.16 2.59
C MET A 88 1.56 -4.60 1.26
N TYR A 89 0.27 -4.77 0.93
CA TYR A 89 -0.33 -4.13 -0.24
C TYR A 89 -0.22 -2.61 -0.16
N GLU A 90 -0.64 -2.00 0.95
CA GLU A 90 -0.58 -0.55 1.13
C GLU A 90 0.86 -0.03 1.14
N ALA A 91 1.79 -0.76 1.77
CA ALA A 91 3.19 -0.40 1.76
C ALA A 91 3.80 -0.43 0.36
N LEU A 92 3.49 -1.44 -0.44
CA LEU A 92 3.94 -1.54 -1.84
C LEU A 92 3.36 -0.42 -2.70
N SER A 93 2.08 -0.08 -2.51
CA SER A 93 1.43 1.04 -3.20
C SER A 93 2.16 2.37 -2.94
N VAL A 94 2.61 2.62 -1.71
CA VAL A 94 3.41 3.80 -1.37
C VAL A 94 4.79 3.78 -2.02
N ILE A 95 5.45 2.62 -2.06
CA ILE A 95 6.80 2.45 -2.63
C ILE A 95 6.79 2.62 -4.15
N LEU A 96 5.73 2.16 -4.82
CA LEU A 96 5.55 2.28 -6.27
C LEU A 96 5.14 3.69 -6.73
N ASP A 97 4.97 4.65 -5.82
CA ASP A 97 4.74 6.04 -6.17
C ASP A 97 6.04 6.85 -6.09
N LYS A 98 6.57 7.22 -7.26
CA LYS A 98 7.84 7.97 -7.43
C LYS A 98 7.85 9.32 -6.71
N ARG A 99 6.68 9.89 -6.39
CA ARG A 99 6.58 11.14 -5.62
C ARG A 99 7.10 10.96 -4.19
N ASN A 100 7.03 9.75 -3.64
CA ASN A 100 7.53 9.41 -2.31
C ASN A 100 9.04 9.14 -2.30
N LEU A 101 9.69 8.99 -3.46
CA LEU A 101 11.12 8.67 -3.57
C LEU A 101 12.01 9.94 -3.54
N PRO A 102 13.17 9.91 -2.86
CA PRO A 102 13.78 8.75 -2.21
C PRO A 102 13.14 8.35 -0.87
N LEU A 103 12.94 7.05 -0.66
CA LEU A 103 12.22 6.48 0.48
C LEU A 103 13.11 5.49 1.25
N LEU A 104 13.04 5.53 2.59
CA LEU A 104 13.66 4.52 3.46
C LEU A 104 12.62 3.60 4.09
N ILE A 105 12.78 2.29 3.89
CA ILE A 105 11.98 1.24 4.53
C ILE A 105 12.72 0.79 5.80
N HIS A 106 12.02 0.70 6.93
CA HIS A 106 12.59 0.04 8.10
C HIS A 106 11.54 -0.66 8.97
N CYS A 107 12.05 -1.48 9.89
CA CYS A 107 11.31 -1.98 11.04
C CYS A 107 12.22 -1.87 12.27
N ASN A 108 12.10 -2.75 13.26
CA ASN A 108 13.01 -2.73 14.42
C ASN A 108 14.47 -3.07 14.03
N LYS A 109 14.69 -4.18 13.33
CA LYS A 109 16.04 -4.66 12.95
C LYS A 109 16.29 -4.67 11.44
N GLY A 110 15.29 -4.30 10.63
CA GLY A 110 15.40 -4.32 9.17
C GLY A 110 15.54 -5.74 8.60
N LYS A 111 15.04 -6.77 9.30
CA LYS A 111 15.23 -8.19 8.98
C LYS A 111 13.97 -8.84 8.41
N HIS A 112 13.00 -9.15 9.28
CA HIS A 112 11.80 -9.93 8.95
C HIS A 112 10.79 -9.12 8.12
N ARG A 113 10.02 -8.23 8.75
CA ARG A 113 9.01 -7.38 8.09
C ARG A 113 9.56 -6.62 6.88
N THR A 114 10.71 -5.95 7.05
CA THR A 114 11.40 -5.25 5.95
C THR A 114 11.90 -6.23 4.88
N GLY A 115 12.36 -7.42 5.27
CA GLY A 115 12.80 -8.45 4.32
C GLY A 115 11.65 -9.01 3.49
N CYS A 116 10.47 -9.24 4.08
CA CYS A 116 9.28 -9.65 3.35
C CYS A 116 8.85 -8.58 2.35
N LEU A 117 8.75 -7.31 2.78
CA LEU A 117 8.39 -6.21 1.89
C LEU A 117 9.39 -6.05 0.74
N VAL A 118 10.70 -6.11 1.03
CA VAL A 118 11.75 -6.07 0.00
C VAL A 118 11.66 -7.29 -0.93
N GLY A 119 11.38 -8.48 -0.39
CA GLY A 119 11.13 -9.68 -1.20
C GLY A 119 9.97 -9.48 -2.18
N CYS A 120 8.87 -8.85 -1.76
CA CYS A 120 7.77 -8.50 -2.64
C CYS A 120 8.16 -7.47 -3.71
N ILE A 121 9.01 -6.48 -3.39
CA ILE A 121 9.60 -5.58 -4.40
C ILE A 121 10.38 -6.38 -5.45
N ARG A 122 11.18 -7.37 -5.01
CA ARG A 122 11.94 -8.23 -5.95
C ARG A 122 11.02 -9.11 -6.81
N LYS A 123 9.86 -9.55 -6.30
CA LYS A 123 8.84 -10.23 -7.10
C LYS A 123 8.28 -9.32 -8.19
N ILE A 124 8.01 -8.05 -7.89
CA ILE A 124 7.58 -7.06 -8.89
C ILE A 124 8.66 -6.85 -9.96
N GLN A 125 9.93 -6.91 -9.56
CA GLN A 125 11.09 -6.85 -10.45
C GLN A 125 11.38 -8.18 -11.18
N HIS A 126 10.50 -9.18 -11.06
CA HIS A 126 10.63 -10.49 -11.70
C HIS A 126 11.93 -11.25 -11.37
N TRP A 127 12.46 -11.08 -10.16
CA TRP A 127 13.61 -11.87 -9.70
C TRP A 127 13.22 -13.34 -9.49
N SER A 128 14.19 -14.25 -9.65
CA SER A 128 14.00 -15.66 -9.30
C SER A 128 13.85 -15.82 -7.77
N TYR A 129 13.01 -16.75 -7.31
CA TYR A 129 12.84 -17.01 -5.88
C TYR A 129 14.16 -17.36 -5.18
N THR A 130 15.07 -18.06 -5.85
CA THR A 130 16.42 -18.33 -5.35
C THR A 130 17.15 -17.05 -4.98
N SER A 131 17.18 -16.06 -5.88
CA SER A 131 17.82 -14.77 -5.64
C SER A 131 17.12 -13.96 -4.54
N ILE A 132 15.79 -13.98 -4.52
CA ILE A 132 14.98 -13.30 -3.50
C ILE A 132 15.29 -13.86 -2.11
N PHE A 133 15.31 -15.18 -1.96
CA PHE A 133 15.55 -15.82 -0.68
C PHE A 133 17.00 -15.70 -0.22
N GLU A 134 17.98 -15.71 -1.13
CA GLU A 134 19.36 -15.38 -0.82
C GLU A 134 19.51 -13.95 -0.27
N GLU A 135 18.90 -12.95 -0.91
CA GLU A 135 18.91 -11.57 -0.40
C GLU A 135 18.24 -11.48 0.97
N TYR A 136 17.07 -12.10 1.13
CA TYR A 136 16.38 -12.16 2.42
C TYR A 136 17.27 -12.78 3.51
N ARG A 137 17.90 -13.93 3.26
CA ARG A 137 18.77 -14.62 4.21
C ARG A 137 19.98 -13.77 4.60
N ARG A 138 20.62 -13.12 3.62
CA ARG A 138 21.74 -12.21 3.84
C ARG A 138 21.42 -11.11 4.86
N PHE A 139 20.25 -10.49 4.74
CA PHE A 139 19.85 -9.39 5.63
C PHE A 139 19.16 -9.86 6.93
N SER A 140 18.63 -11.08 6.98
CA SER A 140 17.96 -11.63 8.17
C SER A 140 18.88 -12.47 9.07
N HIS A 141 20.06 -12.87 8.59
CA HIS A 141 21.06 -13.61 9.36
C HIS A 141 21.39 -12.94 10.71
N PRO A 142 21.56 -13.69 11.82
CA PRO A 142 21.44 -15.15 11.95
C PRO A 142 20.02 -15.64 12.22
N LYS A 143 19.01 -14.77 12.16
CA LYS A 143 17.63 -15.04 12.58
C LYS A 143 16.67 -15.17 11.39
N SER A 144 17.12 -15.76 10.29
CA SER A 144 16.28 -16.01 9.11
C SER A 144 15.12 -16.94 9.45
N ARG A 145 13.95 -16.70 8.86
CA ARG A 145 12.73 -17.50 9.10
C ARG A 145 12.25 -18.12 7.80
N THR A 146 11.81 -19.37 7.87
CA THR A 146 11.18 -20.05 6.73
C THR A 146 9.81 -19.45 6.43
N MET A 147 9.03 -19.09 7.45
CA MET A 147 7.71 -18.44 7.29
C MET A 147 7.76 -17.15 6.49
N ASP A 148 8.80 -16.32 6.68
CA ASP A 148 8.98 -15.08 5.91
C ASP A 148 9.22 -15.38 4.42
N GLN A 149 9.96 -16.45 4.10
CA GLN A 149 10.22 -16.87 2.71
C GLN A 149 8.96 -17.46 2.07
N GLN A 150 8.21 -18.28 2.82
CA GLN A 150 6.91 -18.82 2.39
C GLN A 150 5.90 -17.70 2.14
N PHE A 151 5.85 -16.68 3.01
CA PHE A 151 5.03 -15.49 2.80
C PHE A 151 5.40 -14.81 1.49
N ILE A 152 6.70 -14.55 1.24
CA ILE A 152 7.15 -13.94 -0.01
C ILE A 152 6.70 -14.80 -1.20
N GLU A 153 6.87 -16.13 -1.15
CA GLU A 153 6.46 -17.04 -2.22
C GLU A 153 4.97 -16.93 -2.56
N LEU A 154 4.11 -17.01 -1.53
CA LEU A 154 2.65 -17.06 -1.68
C LEU A 154 2.01 -15.69 -1.92
N PHE A 155 2.68 -14.59 -1.56
CA PHE A 155 2.11 -13.24 -1.67
C PHE A 155 1.68 -12.88 -3.10
N GLU A 156 0.39 -12.61 -3.29
CA GLU A 156 -0.18 -12.33 -4.60
C GLU A 156 -0.09 -10.84 -4.96
N LEU A 157 0.67 -10.49 -6.00
CA LEU A 157 0.86 -9.10 -6.42
C LEU A 157 -0.40 -8.42 -7.00
N ARG A 158 -1.44 -9.19 -7.33
CA ARG A 158 -2.65 -8.71 -8.02
C ARG A 158 -3.44 -7.66 -7.24
N ASN A 159 -3.29 -7.64 -5.92
CA ASN A 159 -3.99 -6.69 -5.05
C ASN A 159 -3.18 -5.43 -4.76
N VAL A 160 -1.95 -5.30 -5.30
CA VAL A 160 -1.14 -4.08 -5.17
C VAL A 160 -1.71 -3.02 -6.11
N VAL A 161 -1.97 -1.83 -5.58
CA VAL A 161 -2.57 -0.72 -6.33
C VAL A 161 -1.54 0.36 -6.56
N ALA A 162 -1.26 0.71 -7.81
CA ALA A 162 -0.36 1.80 -8.15
C ALA A 162 -0.91 2.62 -9.33
N ASP A 163 -0.64 3.93 -9.31
CA ASP A 163 -0.99 4.84 -10.41
C ASP A 163 0.10 4.77 -11.49
N PRO A 164 -0.21 4.32 -12.72
CA PRO A 164 0.77 4.17 -13.79
C PRO A 164 1.57 5.44 -14.12
N ARG A 165 0.98 6.62 -13.89
CA ARG A 165 1.60 7.92 -14.18
C ARG A 165 2.77 8.23 -13.22
N TYR A 166 2.74 7.65 -12.03
CA TYR A 166 3.70 7.91 -10.97
C TYR A 166 4.57 6.69 -10.64
N LEU A 167 4.57 5.64 -11.46
CA LEU A 167 5.48 4.52 -11.27
C LEU A 167 6.96 4.95 -11.34
N PRO A 168 7.86 4.31 -10.56
CA PRO A 168 9.28 4.60 -10.61
C PRO A 168 9.90 4.11 -11.93
N ASP A 169 10.95 4.81 -12.38
CA ASP A 169 11.69 4.48 -13.60
C ASP A 169 12.67 3.31 -13.36
N TRP A 170 12.15 2.16 -12.93
CA TRP A 170 12.92 0.93 -12.78
C TRP A 170 12.81 0.11 -14.07
N PRO A 171 13.93 -0.24 -14.73
CA PRO A 171 13.90 -0.97 -16.00
C PRO A 171 13.28 -2.37 -15.86
N GLU A 172 13.29 -2.94 -14.66
CA GLU A 172 12.75 -4.26 -14.35
C GLU A 172 11.22 -4.28 -14.25
N ILE A 173 10.57 -3.12 -14.15
CA ILE A 173 9.11 -3.02 -14.13
C ILE A 173 8.61 -3.19 -15.56
N GLN A 174 8.30 -4.44 -15.93
CA GLN A 174 7.51 -4.74 -17.13
C GLN A 174 6.03 -4.72 -16.75
N TRP A 175 5.43 -3.54 -16.69
CA TRP A 175 3.97 -3.41 -16.55
C TRP A 175 3.30 -3.99 -17.81
N LYS A 176 2.92 -5.26 -17.75
CA LYS A 176 2.09 -5.89 -18.78
C LYS A 176 0.62 -5.62 -18.47
N GLU A 177 -0.17 -5.43 -19.53
CA GLU A 177 -1.64 -5.39 -19.43
C GLU A 177 -2.11 -6.60 -18.63
N GLY A 178 -2.66 -6.37 -17.43
CA GLY A 178 -2.97 -7.40 -16.45
C GLY A 178 -2.49 -7.10 -15.02
N MET A 179 -1.51 -6.20 -14.85
CA MET A 179 -1.31 -5.48 -13.58
C MET A 179 -2.06 -4.13 -13.57
N ILE A 180 -3.15 -4.03 -14.35
CA ILE A 180 -3.91 -2.79 -14.58
C ILE A 180 -4.91 -2.53 -13.44
N ALA A 181 -4.67 -1.43 -12.73
CA ALA A 181 -5.68 -0.50 -12.20
C ALA A 181 -6.82 -1.10 -11.35
N THR A 182 -6.57 -1.35 -10.06
CA THR A 182 -7.68 -1.31 -9.07
C THR A 182 -7.99 0.12 -8.61
N MET A 183 -7.31 1.11 -9.18
CA MET A 183 -7.70 2.51 -9.12
C MET A 183 -7.35 3.16 -10.45
N LEU A 184 -8.31 3.86 -11.04
CA LEU A 184 -8.17 4.71 -12.24
C LEU A 184 -8.32 3.98 -13.57
N PHE A 185 -9.58 3.80 -13.91
CA PHE A 185 -10.08 4.83 -14.81
C PHE A 185 -11.24 5.57 -14.15
N ASP A 186 -11.15 6.89 -14.25
CA ASP A 186 -12.15 7.92 -14.00
C ASP A 186 -12.74 8.12 -12.60
N GLY A 187 -12.03 8.94 -11.81
CA GLY A 187 -12.70 9.91 -10.93
C GLY A 187 -12.20 9.99 -9.49
N GLY A 188 -11.47 8.97 -9.01
CA GLY A 188 -11.08 8.91 -7.60
C GLY A 188 -12.26 9.17 -6.64
N LEU A 189 -11.99 9.76 -5.47
CA LEU A 189 -13.01 10.08 -4.47
C LEU A 189 -14.14 11.02 -4.97
N LYS A 190 -13.92 11.81 -6.04
CA LYS A 190 -14.95 12.71 -6.59
C LYS A 190 -16.00 11.96 -7.41
N GLY A 191 -15.60 10.96 -8.20
CA GLY A 191 -16.55 10.11 -8.95
C GLY A 191 -17.37 9.19 -8.03
N LEU A 192 -16.78 8.78 -6.90
CA LEU A 192 -17.45 7.98 -5.88
C LEU A 192 -18.54 8.77 -5.12
N GLN A 193 -18.43 10.10 -5.07
CA GLN A 193 -19.39 10.98 -4.38
C GLN A 193 -20.60 11.36 -5.26
N GLU A 194 -20.46 11.29 -6.59
CA GLU A 194 -21.56 11.46 -7.57
C GLU A 194 -22.38 10.17 -7.79
N LEU A 195 -21.81 9.00 -7.46
CA LEU A 195 -22.45 7.69 -7.57
C LEU A 195 -23.15 7.21 -6.28
N MET A 196 -23.05 7.97 -5.19
CA MET A 196 -23.91 7.74 -4.01
C MET A 196 -25.26 8.45 -4.25
N PRO A 197 -26.41 7.81 -3.97
CA PRO A 197 -27.71 8.45 -4.19
C PRO A 197 -27.78 9.78 -3.43
N ALA A 198 -28.01 10.87 -4.17
CA ALA A 198 -28.44 12.12 -3.55
C ALA A 198 -29.78 11.88 -2.86
N ASP A 199 -29.88 12.36 -1.63
CA ASP A 199 -31.06 12.21 -0.78
C ASP A 199 -32.32 12.59 -1.56
N SER A 200 -33.28 11.66 -1.53
CA SER A 200 -34.50 11.64 -2.31
C SER A 200 -35.27 12.95 -2.24
N ARG A 201 -35.54 13.57 -3.39
CA ARG A 201 -36.83 14.27 -3.62
C ARG A 201 -37.35 14.05 -5.04
N LYS A 202 -38.46 13.31 -5.05
CA LYS A 202 -39.57 13.25 -6.00
C LYS A 202 -39.51 12.19 -7.10
N ASP A 203 -40.25 11.14 -6.78
CA ASP A 203 -41.37 10.60 -7.53
C ASP A 203 -41.12 9.74 -8.78
N ASN A 204 -41.48 8.46 -8.55
CA ASN A 204 -42.33 7.59 -9.38
C ASN A 204 -41.75 6.87 -10.61
N ASP A 205 -42.13 5.60 -10.65
CA ASP A 205 -42.24 4.69 -11.80
C ASP A 205 -41.00 3.92 -12.29
N VAL A 206 -40.81 2.80 -11.58
CA VAL A 206 -40.51 1.42 -12.04
C VAL A 206 -40.32 1.21 -13.56
N SER A 207 -39.14 0.72 -13.96
CA SER A 207 -39.05 -0.48 -14.81
C SER A 207 -37.64 -1.11 -14.81
N ASN A 208 -37.55 -2.29 -14.19
CA ASN A 208 -36.77 -3.46 -14.60
C ASN A 208 -35.27 -3.28 -14.92
N SER A 209 -34.43 -3.19 -13.87
CA SER A 209 -33.00 -3.56 -13.95
C SER A 209 -32.67 -4.49 -12.78
N ARG A 210 -32.12 -5.68 -13.07
CA ARG A 210 -31.74 -6.67 -12.05
C ARG A 210 -30.54 -6.12 -11.26
N GLU A 211 -30.76 -5.61 -10.06
CA GLU A 211 -29.66 -5.23 -9.17
C GLU A 211 -28.84 -6.45 -8.74
N GLN A 212 -27.54 -6.43 -9.02
CA GLN A 212 -26.62 -7.50 -8.62
C GLN A 212 -26.01 -7.14 -7.26
N GLN A 213 -26.34 -7.93 -6.23
CA GLN A 213 -25.87 -7.71 -4.86
C GLN A 213 -24.61 -8.53 -4.57
N PHE A 214 -23.60 -7.88 -3.99
CA PHE A 214 -22.33 -8.51 -3.61
C PHE A 214 -22.18 -8.51 -2.08
N THR A 215 -21.78 -9.66 -1.54
CA THR A 215 -21.58 -9.88 -0.10
C THR A 215 -20.14 -9.62 0.34
N ASP A 216 -19.21 -9.49 -0.61
CA ASP A 216 -17.79 -9.30 -0.38
C ASP A 216 -17.29 -8.09 -1.21
N VAL A 217 -16.53 -7.20 -0.56
CA VAL A 217 -16.01 -5.97 -1.18
C VAL A 217 -15.00 -6.27 -2.27
N HIS A 218 -14.22 -7.35 -2.18
CA HIS A 218 -13.31 -7.78 -3.23
C HIS A 218 -14.05 -8.29 -4.45
N ASP A 219 -15.17 -8.99 -4.28
CA ASP A 219 -16.00 -9.43 -5.41
C ASP A 219 -16.71 -8.26 -6.07
N PHE A 220 -17.12 -7.26 -5.29
CA PHE A 220 -17.64 -5.99 -5.80
C PHE A 220 -16.57 -5.21 -6.58
N VAL A 221 -15.36 -5.06 -6.03
CA VAL A 221 -14.26 -4.36 -6.68
C VAL A 221 -13.83 -5.07 -7.96
N LYS A 222 -13.73 -6.41 -7.94
CA LYS A 222 -13.48 -7.21 -9.16
C LYS A 222 -14.58 -7.03 -10.19
N HIS A 223 -15.85 -7.00 -9.77
CA HIS A 223 -16.98 -6.81 -10.69
C HIS A 223 -16.93 -5.42 -11.36
N VAL A 224 -16.69 -4.36 -10.59
CA VAL A 224 -16.52 -3.00 -11.10
C VAL A 224 -15.34 -2.93 -12.08
N GLN A 225 -14.24 -3.63 -11.77
CA GLN A 225 -13.05 -3.70 -12.63
C GLN A 225 -13.33 -4.47 -13.93
N ILE A 226 -14.12 -5.55 -13.90
CA ILE A 226 -14.54 -6.32 -15.09
C ILE A 226 -15.46 -5.48 -15.98
N VAL A 227 -16.45 -4.82 -15.41
CA VAL A 227 -17.39 -3.96 -16.15
C VAL A 227 -16.65 -2.82 -16.83
N TYR A 228 -15.72 -2.18 -16.12
CA TYR A 228 -14.89 -1.11 -16.65
C TYR A 228 -14.05 -1.56 -17.86
N LEU A 229 -13.41 -2.73 -17.78
CA LEU A 229 -12.60 -3.28 -18.87
C LEU A 229 -13.46 -3.66 -20.10
N GLN A 230 -14.68 -4.18 -19.91
CA GLN A 230 -15.61 -4.53 -20.99
C GLN A 230 -16.13 -3.28 -21.74
N MET A 231 -16.33 -2.15 -21.05
CA MET A 231 -16.78 -0.90 -21.66
C MET A 231 -15.69 -0.28 -22.56
N ASN A 232 -14.43 -0.35 -22.16
CA ASN A 232 -13.31 0.17 -22.97
C ASN A 232 -13.02 -0.67 -24.22
N GLN A 233 -13.25 -1.98 -24.19
CA GLN A 233 -13.14 -2.82 -25.40
C GLN A 233 -14.21 -2.48 -26.45
N ASN A 234 -15.45 -2.20 -26.03
CA ASN A 234 -16.54 -1.86 -26.96
C ASN A 234 -16.39 -0.45 -27.58
N MET A 235 -15.79 0.50 -26.86
CA MET A 235 -15.48 1.83 -27.40
C MET A 235 -14.37 1.78 -28.47
N HIS A 236 -13.39 0.88 -28.35
CA HIS A 236 -12.38 0.71 -29.40
C HIS A 236 -12.91 0.02 -30.66
N LEU A 237 -14.04 -0.71 -30.56
CA LEU A 237 -14.68 -1.42 -31.67
C LEU A 237 -15.88 -0.68 -32.28
N GLY A 238 -16.22 0.52 -31.79
CA GLY A 238 -17.29 1.35 -32.35
C GLY A 238 -18.71 0.75 -32.24
N MET A 239 -18.93 -0.22 -31.36
CA MET A 239 -20.23 -0.87 -31.19
C MET A 239 -21.07 -0.14 -30.13
N LYS A 240 -22.37 0.08 -30.40
CA LYS A 240 -23.31 0.71 -29.47
C LYS A 240 -23.45 -0.13 -28.19
N THR A 241 -23.22 0.50 -27.03
CA THR A 241 -23.28 -0.11 -25.70
C THR A 241 -24.70 -0.53 -25.31
N GLY A 242 -24.89 -1.80 -24.92
CA GLY A 242 -26.10 -2.29 -24.24
C GLY A 242 -26.16 -1.82 -22.78
N SER A 243 -27.38 -1.80 -22.23
CA SER A 243 -27.80 -1.17 -20.97
C SER A 243 -26.93 -1.44 -19.73
N ILE A 244 -26.73 -0.39 -18.92
CA ILE A 244 -26.03 -0.40 -17.62
C ILE A 244 -26.90 -1.13 -16.57
N VAL A 245 -26.30 -2.02 -15.79
CA VAL A 245 -26.93 -2.72 -14.66
C VAL A 245 -26.42 -2.09 -13.36
N ASN A 246 -27.32 -1.63 -12.48
CA ASN A 246 -26.97 -1.06 -11.18
C ASN A 246 -26.52 -2.15 -10.19
N ALA A 247 -25.48 -1.88 -9.39
CA ALA A 247 -24.94 -2.81 -8.39
C ALA A 247 -24.67 -2.10 -7.06
N THR A 248 -24.95 -2.78 -5.94
CA THR A 248 -24.76 -2.25 -4.57
C THR A 248 -24.10 -3.30 -3.66
N CYS A 249 -23.25 -2.84 -2.73
CA CYS A 249 -22.53 -3.67 -1.76
C CYS A 249 -23.06 -3.43 -0.35
N LYS A 250 -23.50 -4.47 0.37
CA LYS A 250 -23.93 -4.38 1.78
C LYS A 250 -22.80 -4.84 2.69
N SER A 251 -22.13 -3.91 3.37
CA SER A 251 -21.32 -4.25 4.55
C SER A 251 -21.78 -3.38 5.73
N ASP A 252 -22.61 -3.97 6.59
CA ASP A 252 -23.06 -3.41 7.86
C ASP A 252 -21.90 -3.36 8.87
N VAL A 253 -21.50 -2.17 9.30
CA VAL A 253 -20.81 -1.97 10.58
C VAL A 253 -21.44 -0.79 11.33
N GLN A 254 -22.39 -1.15 12.21
CA GLN A 254 -22.79 -0.47 13.45
C GLN A 254 -23.15 1.03 13.42
N SER A 255 -24.46 1.31 13.36
CA SER A 255 -25.08 2.42 14.11
C SER A 255 -26.07 1.89 15.15
N LYS A 256 -25.55 1.27 16.21
CA LYS A 256 -26.24 1.33 17.52
C LYS A 256 -25.98 2.73 18.10
N GLN A 257 -26.72 3.73 17.62
CA GLN A 257 -27.06 4.89 18.43
C GLN A 257 -28.41 4.59 19.10
N VAL A 258 -28.31 4.19 20.38
CA VAL A 258 -29.44 4.13 21.29
C VAL A 258 -29.84 5.57 21.61
N SER A 259 -30.98 6.03 21.08
CA SER A 259 -31.82 6.99 21.77
C SER A 259 -33.22 7.09 21.15
N ILE A 260 -34.19 6.53 21.88
CA ILE A 260 -35.49 7.14 22.22
C ILE A 260 -36.54 7.23 21.07
N GLN A 261 -37.47 6.27 21.03
CA GLN A 261 -38.89 6.39 21.48
C GLN A 261 -39.89 5.54 20.67
N ARG A 262 -40.77 4.85 21.43
CA ARG A 262 -42.18 4.45 21.11
C ARG A 262 -42.35 3.27 20.14
N ASN A 263 -43.13 2.22 20.43
CA ASN A 263 -44.19 2.01 21.42
C ASN A 263 -44.32 0.52 21.77
N TYR A 264 -44.52 0.29 23.07
CA TYR A 264 -45.45 -0.68 23.67
C TYR A 264 -46.01 -1.80 22.80
N CYS A 265 -45.57 -3.02 23.14
CA CYS A 265 -46.43 -4.11 23.62
C CYS A 265 -47.89 -4.08 23.13
N SER A 266 -48.21 -4.90 22.14
CA SER A 266 -49.54 -5.50 22.02
C SER A 266 -49.51 -6.81 21.24
N THR A 267 -49.95 -7.86 21.94
CA THR A 267 -50.71 -9.03 21.47
C THR A 267 -50.04 -10.09 20.60
N GLY A 268 -49.95 -11.29 21.18
CA GLY A 268 -49.58 -12.57 20.57
C GLY A 268 -49.15 -13.55 21.64
#